data_AF-A0A2P8EES1-F1
#
_entry.id   AF-A0A2P8EES1-F1
#
_cell.length_a   1.000
_cell.length_b   1.000
_cell.length_c   1.000
_cell.angle_alpha   90.00
_cell.angle_beta   90.00
_cell.angle_gamma   90.00
#
_symmetry.space_group_name_H-M   'P 1'
#
loop_
_entity.id
_entity.type
_entity.pdbx_description
1 polymer ?
#
loop_
_entity_poly.entity_id
_entity_poly.type
_entity_poly.pdbx_seq_one_letter_code
_entity_poly.pdbx_strand_id
1 'polypeptide(L)' 'MKTYYDSEDLKKFGKIVEFQKSMADKFFAYYGEVFKEGALTAREKSLIALAVAHAIQCPYCIDAYTVDSMEKG' A
#
# COMPACT_ATOMS: atom_id res chain seq x y z
N MET A 1 10.47 21.65 1.12
CA MET A 1 11.33 20.99 2.13
C MET A 1 11.75 19.65 1.56
N LYS A 2 13.05 19.31 1.49
CA LYS A 2 13.47 18.00 1.00
C LYS A 2 13.13 16.95 2.05
N THR A 3 12.16 16.09 1.75
CA THR A 3 11.81 14.92 2.56
C THR A 3 12.71 13.74 2.18
N TYR A 4 12.74 12.71 3.03
CA TYR A 4 13.51 11.49 2.80
C TYR A 4 13.03 10.68 1.58
N TYR A 5 11.76 10.86 1.19
CA TYR A 5 11.13 10.27 0.00
C TYR A 5 10.17 11.29 -0.64
N ASP A 6 9.82 11.12 -1.91
CA ASP A 6 8.86 11.97 -2.61
C ASP A 6 7.46 11.36 -2.55
N SER A 7 6.57 11.93 -1.73
CA SER A 7 5.20 11.45 -1.54
C SER A 7 4.38 11.45 -2.84
N GLU A 8 4.73 12.30 -3.81
CA GLU A 8 4.02 12.36 -5.10
C GLU A 8 4.26 11.10 -5.95
N ASP A 9 5.29 10.30 -5.65
CA ASP A 9 5.53 9.03 -6.35
C ASP A 9 4.51 7.95 -5.98
N LEU A 10 3.87 8.00 -4.79
CA LEU A 10 2.80 7.07 -4.44
C LEU A 10 1.64 7.13 -5.43
N LYS A 11 1.28 8.33 -5.87
CA LYS A 11 0.24 8.56 -6.88
C LYS A 11 0.58 7.93 -8.23
N LYS A 12 1.87 7.67 -8.47
CA LYS A 12 2.38 7.04 -9.70
C LYS A 12 2.52 5.52 -9.56
N PHE A 13 2.29 4.93 -8.39
CA PHE A 13 2.51 3.49 -8.16
C PHE A 13 1.71 2.61 -9.14
N GLY A 14 0.48 3.00 -9.51
CA GLY A 14 -0.29 2.28 -10.52
C GLY A 14 0.36 2.22 -11.91
N LYS A 15 1.24 3.17 -12.25
CA LYS A 15 1.91 3.25 -13.55
C LYS A 15 2.97 2.17 -13.75
N ILE A 16 3.32 1.38 -12.72
CA ILE A 16 4.24 0.24 -12.89
C ILE A 16 3.74 -0.76 -13.93
N VAL A 17 2.41 -0.79 -14.19
CA VAL A 17 1.79 -1.60 -15.24
C VAL A 17 2.32 -1.28 -16.64
N GLU A 18 2.77 -0.05 -16.90
CA GLU A 18 3.31 0.38 -18.19
C GLU A 18 4.62 -0.32 -18.53
N PHE A 19 5.39 -0.71 -17.51
CA PHE A 19 6.69 -1.38 -17.69
C PHE A 19 6.57 -2.89 -17.84
N GLN A 20 5.59 -3.51 -17.16
CA GLN A 20 5.31 -4.94 -17.31
C GLN A 20 3.87 -5.30 -16.89
N LYS A 21 2.97 -5.23 -17.87
CA LYS A 21 1.54 -5.47 -17.69
C LYS A 21 1.20 -6.82 -17.06
N SER A 22 1.76 -7.92 -17.56
CA SER A 22 1.38 -9.27 -17.09
C SER A 22 1.73 -9.50 -15.63
N MET A 23 2.86 -8.97 -15.15
CA MET A 23 3.25 -9.10 -13.74
C MET A 23 2.50 -8.12 -12.86
N ALA A 24 2.29 -6.89 -13.32
CA ALA A 24 1.50 -5.90 -12.59
C ALA A 24 0.05 -6.38 -12.39
N ASP A 25 -0.61 -6.92 -13.42
CA ASP A 25 -1.97 -7.43 -13.32
C ASP A 25 -2.06 -8.55 -12.26
N LYS A 26 -1.09 -9.48 -12.23
CA LYS A 26 -1.02 -10.54 -11.20
C LYS A 26 -0.79 -9.97 -9.80
N PHE A 27 0.12 -9.01 -9.69
CA PHE A 27 0.41 -8.35 -8.41
C PHE A 27 -0.82 -7.63 -7.86
N PHE A 28 -1.50 -6.82 -8.67
CA PHE A 28 -2.69 -6.08 -8.24
C PHE A 28 -3.88 -7.00 -7.94
N ALA A 29 -4.02 -8.12 -8.65
CA ALA A 29 -5.02 -9.13 -8.32
C ALA A 29 -4.77 -9.74 -6.93
N TYR A 30 -3.53 -10.18 -6.66
CA TYR A 30 -3.13 -10.65 -5.32
C TYR A 30 -3.31 -9.57 -4.25
N TYR A 31 -2.80 -8.37 -4.52
CA TYR A 31 -2.81 -7.26 -3.57
C TYR A 31 -4.24 -6.87 -3.19
N GLY A 32 -5.14 -6.75 -4.17
CA GLY A 32 -6.55 -6.46 -3.92
C GLY A 32 -7.25 -7.57 -3.14
N GLU A 33 -6.95 -8.83 -3.43
CA GLU A 33 -7.54 -9.97 -2.71
C GLU A 33 -7.14 -9.99 -1.23
N VAL A 34 -5.87 -9.70 -0.92
CA VAL A 34 -5.36 -9.67 0.47
C VAL A 34 -6.17 -8.71 1.35
N PHE A 35 -6.61 -7.56 0.82
CA PHE A 35 -7.31 -6.53 1.59
C PHE A 35 -8.84 -6.69 1.67
N LYS A 36 -9.44 -7.68 0.98
CA LYS A 36 -10.87 -7.98 1.14
C LYS A 36 -11.18 -8.46 2.56
N GLU A 37 -12.38 -8.18 3.03
CA GLU A 37 -12.79 -8.64 4.36
C GLU A 37 -12.87 -10.17 4.46
N GLY A 38 -12.65 -10.68 5.67
CA GLY A 38 -12.75 -12.09 6.00
C GLY A 38 -12.77 -12.25 7.52
N ALA A 39 -11.83 -13.04 8.07
CA ALA A 39 -11.64 -13.10 9.52
C ALA A 39 -11.17 -11.77 10.15
N LEU A 40 -10.61 -10.87 9.33
CA LEU A 40 -10.21 -9.52 9.69
C LEU A 40 -10.92 -8.53 8.77
N THR A 41 -11.30 -7.39 9.31
CA THR A 41 -11.80 -6.23 8.58
C THR A 41 -10.71 -5.62 7.67
N ALA A 42 -11.13 -4.83 6.68
CA ALA A 42 -10.18 -4.12 5.82
C ALA A 42 -9.25 -3.19 6.63
N ARG A 43 -9.78 -2.52 7.66
CA ARG A 43 -9.02 -1.61 8.55
C ARG A 43 -7.97 -2.36 9.37
N GLU A 44 -8.32 -3.49 9.97
CA GLU A 44 -7.37 -4.31 10.74
C GLU A 44 -6.19 -4.75 9.87
N LYS A 45 -6.45 -5.12 8.61
CA LYS A 45 -5.39 -5.46 7.66
C LYS A 45 -4.50 -4.24 7.33
N SER A 46 -5.08 -3.06 7.17
CA SER A 46 -4.31 -1.81 6.97
C SER A 46 -3.45 -1.45 8.17
N LEU A 47 -3.94 -1.66 9.41
CA LEU A 47 -3.15 -1.46 10.63
C LEU A 47 -1.99 -2.45 10.74
N ILE A 48 -2.20 -3.71 10.38
CA ILE A 48 -1.12 -4.70 10.31
C ILE A 48 -0.08 -4.28 9.26
N ALA A 49 -0.52 -3.83 8.08
CA ALA A 49 0.38 -3.36 7.03
C ALA A 49 1.19 -2.14 7.47
N LEU A 50 0.57 -1.20 8.21
CA LEU A 50 1.25 -0.06 8.82
C LEU A 50 2.31 -0.51 9.84
N ALA A 51 1.99 -1.48 10.70
CA ALA A 51 2.96 -2.02 11.66
C ALA A 51 4.17 -2.66 10.95
N VAL A 52 3.93 -3.44 9.90
CA VAL A 52 5.00 -4.02 9.06
C VAL A 52 5.82 -2.92 8.38
N ALA A 53 5.18 -1.88 7.84
CA ALA A 53 5.85 -0.75 7.21
C ALA A 53 6.83 -0.04 8.14
N HIS A 54 6.46 0.14 9.41
CA HIS A 54 7.37 0.64 10.45
C HIS A 54 8.51 -0.33 10.77
N ALA A 55 8.22 -1.63 10.87
CA ALA A 55 9.23 -2.65 11.17
C ALA A 55 10.32 -2.74 10.08
N ILE A 56 9.94 -2.60 8.80
CA ILE A 56 10.88 -2.61 7.67
C ILE A 56 11.37 -1.22 7.26
N GLN A 57 10.89 -0.17 7.95
CA GLN A 57 11.26 1.23 7.69
C GLN A 57 11.00 1.68 6.25
N CYS A 58 9.88 1.27 5.65
CA CYS A 58 9.47 1.68 4.31
C CYS A 58 8.68 3.00 4.38
N PRO A 59 9.26 4.17 4.03
CA PRO A 59 8.60 5.45 4.21
C PRO A 59 7.34 5.60 3.33
N TYR A 60 7.40 5.12 2.08
CA TYR A 60 6.26 5.05 1.17
C TYR A 60 5.11 4.21 1.74
N CYS A 61 5.43 3.07 2.33
CA CYS A 61 4.44 2.16 2.92
C CYS A 61 3.83 2.75 4.19
N ILE A 62 4.62 3.44 5.02
CA ILE A 62 4.13 4.11 6.23
C ILE A 62 3.09 5.16 5.85
N ASP A 63 3.36 5.99 4.85
CA ASP A 63 2.42 7.01 4.37
C ASP A 63 1.15 6.38 3.80
N ALA A 64 1.32 5.44 2.86
CA ALA A 64 0.20 4.76 2.22
C ALA A 64 -0.74 4.09 3.24
N TYR A 65 -0.21 3.33 4.20
CA TYR A 65 -1.04 2.61 5.17
C TYR A 65 -1.51 3.48 6.34
N THR A 66 -0.85 4.62 6.60
CA THR A 66 -1.39 5.64 7.51
C THR A 66 -2.69 6.19 6.95
N VAL A 67 -2.68 6.69 5.70
CA VAL A 67 -3.88 7.22 5.04
C VAL A 67 -4.96 6.16 4.90
N ASP A 68 -4.62 4.99 4.37
CA ASP A 68 -5.58 3.91 4.10
C ASP A 68 -6.24 3.39 5.39
N SER A 69 -5.52 3.32 6.51
CA SER A 69 -6.10 2.93 7.80
C SER A 69 -7.04 3.97 8.40
N MET A 70 -6.82 5.26 8.13
CA MET A 70 -7.71 6.35 8.53
C MET A 70 -8.96 6.42 7.64
N GLU A 71 -8.84 6.18 6.34
CA GLU A 71 -9.99 6.20 5.42
C GLU A 71 -10.94 5.02 5.63
N LYS A 72 -10.42 3.87 6.06
CA LYS A 72 -11.21 2.66 6.33
C LYS A 72 -11.90 2.63 7.70
N GLY A 73 -11.82 3.70 8.50
CA GLY A 73 -12.61 3.83 9.73
C GLY A 73 -12.25 5.03 10.58
#